data_AF-A0A9J6PGA6-F1
#
_entry.id   AF-A0A9J6PGA6-F1
#
_cell.length_a   1.000
_cell.length_b   1.000
_cell.length_c   1.000
_cell.angle_alpha   90.00
_cell.angle_beta   90.00
_cell.angle_gamma   90.00
#
_symmetry.space_group_name_H-M   'P 1'
#
loop_
_entity.id
_entity.type
_entity.pdbx_description
1 polymer ?
#
loop_
_entity_poly.entity_id
_entity_poly.type
_entity_poly.pdbx_seq_one_letter_code
_entity_poly.pdbx_strand_id
1 'polypeptide(L)' 'MTWFVNMQDTFLSGWGEARNGRALYCIKCSSYTQALNIAARARARPEMKHVAVSSRPRKMRPGDQRTIRDASELGEVWTG' A
#
# COMPACT_ATOMS: atom_id res chain seq x y z
N MET A 1 -10.06 4.41 -15.06
CA MET A 1 -10.17 5.05 -13.73
C MET A 1 -9.12 4.45 -12.83
N THR A 2 -8.32 5.25 -12.13
CA THR A 2 -7.20 4.76 -11.31
C THR A 2 -7.67 4.38 -9.92
N TRP A 3 -7.25 3.21 -9.45
CA TRP A 3 -7.52 2.72 -8.09
C TRP A 3 -6.23 2.61 -7.30
N PHE A 4 -6.31 2.80 -5.98
CA PHE A 4 -5.18 2.67 -5.07
C PHE A 4 -5.53 1.69 -3.98
N VAL A 5 -4.64 0.72 -3.75
CA VAL A 5 -4.64 -0.09 -2.53
C VAL A 5 -3.70 0.58 -1.55
N ASN A 6 -4.25 1.13 -0.48
CA ASN A 6 -3.53 1.85 0.54
C ASN A 6 -3.35 0.97 1.76
N MET A 7 -2.12 0.79 2.20
CA MET A 7 -1.79 0.03 3.40
C MET A 7 -0.68 0.74 4.19
N GLN A 8 -0.56 0.36 5.45
CA GLN A 8 0.56 0.72 6.30
C GLN A 8 1.43 -0.53 6.45
N ASP A 9 2.71 -0.40 6.13
CA ASP A 9 3.71 -1.42 6.39
C ASP A 9 4.26 -1.20 7.82
N THR A 10 3.89 -2.08 8.76
CA THR A 10 4.36 -1.95 10.15
C THR A 10 5.78 -2.43 10.35
N PHE A 11 6.33 -3.23 9.42
CA PHE A 11 7.72 -3.67 9.49
C PHE A 11 8.68 -2.51 9.21
N LEU A 12 8.33 -1.64 8.26
CA LEU A 12 9.12 -0.45 7.90
C LEU A 12 8.73 0.82 8.69
N SER A 13 7.62 0.80 9.43
CA SER A 13 7.22 1.93 10.28
C SER A 13 8.19 2.11 11.45
N GLY A 14 8.53 3.37 11.79
CA GLY A 14 9.52 3.64 12.84
C GLY A 14 10.98 3.44 12.42
N TRP A 15 11.24 3.15 11.14
CA TRP A 15 12.58 2.92 10.62
C TRP A 15 12.88 3.81 9.39
N GLY A 16 14.16 4.15 9.18
CA GLY A 16 14.60 4.97 8.05
C GLY A 16 13.86 6.32 7.93
N GLU A 17 13.34 6.61 6.73
CA GLU A 17 12.55 7.81 6.46
C GLU A 17 11.21 7.87 7.23
N ALA A 18 10.72 6.73 7.74
CA ALA A 18 9.53 6.63 8.58
C ALA A 18 9.87 6.61 10.09
N ARG A 19 11.08 7.01 10.51
CA ARG A 19 11.55 6.91 11.90
C ARG A 19 10.58 7.48 12.94
N ASN A 20 9.86 8.55 12.59
CA ASN A 20 8.94 9.23 13.49
C ASN A 20 7.47 9.09 13.06
N GLY A 21 7.16 8.11 12.21
CA GLY A 21 5.81 7.93 11.69
C GLY A 21 5.60 6.58 11.02
N ARG A 22 4.74 6.55 10.01
CA ARG A 22 4.30 5.31 9.37
C ARG A 22 4.93 5.16 8.01
N ALA A 23 5.27 3.93 7.65
CA ALA A 23 5.56 3.57 6.27
C ALA A 23 4.22 3.27 5.57
N LEU A 24 3.80 4.17 4.69
CA LEU A 24 2.58 4.07 3.90
C LEU A 24 2.93 3.47 2.54
N TYR A 25 2.35 2.32 2.23
CA TYR A 25 2.53 1.64 0.95
C TYR A 25 1.26 1.75 0.11
N CYS A 26 1.38 2.28 -1.09
CA CYS A 26 0.25 2.53 -1.99
C CYS A 26 0.49 1.87 -3.33
N ILE A 27 -0.39 0.96 -3.75
CA ILE A 27 -0.31 0.30 -5.05
C ILE A 27 -1.34 0.89 -5.98
N LYS A 28 -0.89 1.47 -7.09
CA LYS A 28 -1.71 2.00 -8.18
C LYS A 28 -2.15 0.86 -9.09
N CYS A 29 -3.46 0.73 -9.29
CA CYS A 29 -4.10 -0.32 -10.07
C CYS A 29 -4.90 0.29 -11.23
N SER A 30 -4.95 -0.42 -12.36
CA SER A 30 -5.70 -0.02 -13.56
C SER A 30 -7.19 -0.37 -13.47
N SER A 31 -7.56 -1.33 -12.63
CA SER A 31 -8.94 -1.79 -12.42
C SER A 31 -9.29 -1.99 -10.95
N TYR A 32 -10.58 -1.92 -10.64
CA TYR A 32 -11.08 -2.17 -9.29
C TYR A 32 -10.88 -3.63 -8.88
N THR A 33 -11.09 -4.58 -9.80
CA THR A 33 -10.85 -6.01 -9.58
C THR A 33 -9.39 -6.29 -9.22
N GLN A 34 -8.43 -5.69 -9.93
CA GLN A 34 -7.01 -5.79 -9.59
C GLN A 34 -6.74 -5.25 -8.18
N ALA A 35 -7.32 -4.10 -7.84
CA ALA A 35 -7.18 -3.51 -6.50
C ALA A 35 -7.75 -4.42 -5.40
N LEU A 36 -8.88 -5.08 -5.64
CA LEU A 36 -9.46 -6.05 -4.69
C LEU A 36 -8.57 -7.27 -4.49
N ASN A 37 -8.02 -7.83 -5.57
CA ASN A 37 -7.11 -8.98 -5.53
C ASN A 37 -5.84 -8.67 -4.73
N ILE A 38 -5.25 -7.50 -4.96
CA ILE A 38 -4.07 -7.02 -4.22
C ILE A 38 -4.44 -6.73 -2.76
N ALA A 39 -5.60 -6.12 -2.49
CA ALA A 39 -6.06 -5.86 -1.13
C ALA A 39 -6.31 -7.14 -0.33
N ALA A 40 -6.82 -8.20 -0.97
CA ALA A 40 -7.00 -9.51 -0.33
C ALA A 40 -5.65 -10.11 0.10
N ARG A 41 -4.66 -10.10 -0.80
CA ARG A 41 -3.28 -10.56 -0.51
C ARG A 41 -2.62 -9.71 0.58
N ALA A 42 -2.79 -8.38 0.52
CA ALA A 42 -2.29 -7.48 1.55
C ALA A 42 -2.91 -7.80 2.93
N ARG A 43 -4.20 -8.10 3.01
CA ARG A 43 -4.87 -8.47 4.27
C ARG A 43 -4.41 -9.80 4.85
N ALA A 44 -3.95 -10.72 4.02
CA ALA A 44 -3.37 -11.99 4.47
C ALA A 44 -2.00 -11.81 5.14
N ARG A 45 -1.34 -10.67 4.92
CA ARG A 45 -0.02 -10.35 5.48
C ARG A 45 -0.18 -9.61 6.82
N PRO A 46 0.34 -10.16 7.94
CA PRO A 46 0.12 -9.57 9.26
C PRO A 46 0.75 -8.18 9.44
N GLU A 47 1.85 -7.89 8.74
CA GLU A 47 2.58 -6.63 8.76
C GLU A 47 1.90 -5.51 7.94
N MET A 48 0.96 -5.86 7.07
CA MET A 48 0.23 -4.90 6.25
C MET A 48 -1.08 -4.52 6.96
N LYS A 49 -1.09 -3.36 7.61
CA LYS A 49 -2.24 -2.86 8.38
C LYS A 49 -3.03 -1.80 7.62
N HIS A 50 -4.27 -1.58 8.07
CA HIS A 50 -5.17 -0.54 7.54
C HIS A 50 -5.35 -0.60 6.02
N VAL A 51 -5.48 -1.80 5.46
CA VAL A 51 -5.66 -2.03 4.02
C VAL A 51 -7.01 -1.50 3.55
N ALA A 52 -7.00 -0.53 2.63
CA ALA A 52 -8.19 0.09 2.06
C ALA A 52 -8.02 0.36 0.55
N VAL A 53 -9.11 0.20 -0.21
CA VAL A 53 -9.15 0.56 -1.63
C VAL A 53 -9.82 1.91 -1.80
N SER A 54 -9.20 2.82 -2.57
CA SER A 54 -9.77 4.14 -2.84
C SER A 54 -9.30 4.71 -4.19
N SER A 55 -9.96 5.76 -4.67
CA SER A 55 -9.59 6.48 -5.90
C SER A 55 -8.39 7.42 -5.72
N ARG A 56 -7.89 7.57 -4.48
CA ARG A 56 -6.77 8.46 -4.13
C ARG A 56 -5.78 7.73 -3.21
N PRO A 57 -4.48 8.07 -3.25
CA PRO A 57 -3.51 7.57 -2.29
C PRO A 57 -3.77 8.16 -0.90
N ARG A 58 -3.35 7.43 0.14
CA ARG A 58 -3.49 7.83 1.54
C ARG A 58 -2.75 9.14 1.80
N LYS A 59 -3.42 10.07 2.51
CA LYS A 59 -2.80 11.33 2.95
C LYS A 59 -1.70 11.03 3.97
N MET A 60 -0.56 11.71 3.81
CA MET A 60 0.57 11.63 4.74
C MET A 60 0.36 12.60 5.90
N ARG A 61 0.98 12.28 7.04
CA ARG A 61 1.16 13.17 8.18
C ARG A 61 2.67 13.46 8.35
N PRO A 62 3.06 14.49 9.11
CA PRO A 62 4.46 14.69 9.46
C PRO A 62 5.08 13.42 10.02
N GLY A 63 6.25 13.02 9.51
CA GLY A 63 6.96 11.80 9.88
C GLY A 63 6.52 10.53 9.13
N ASP A 64 5.42 10.56 8.37
CA ASP A 64 5.09 9.44 7.49
C ASP A 64 6.00 9.44 6.26
N GLN A 65 6.40 8.25 5.83
CA GLN A 65 6.98 8.01 4.52
C GLN A 65 5.94 7.34 3.65
N ARG A 66 5.84 7.74 2.37
CA ARG A 66 4.90 7.11 1.43
C ARG A 66 5.63 6.64 0.19
N THR A 67 5.45 5.37 -0.10
CA THR A 67 5.87 4.75 -1.36
C THR A 67 4.63 4.48 -2.21
N ILE A 68 4.68 4.90 -3.47
CA ILE A 68 3.66 4.59 -4.48
C ILE A 68 4.31 3.71 -5.55
N ARG A 69 3.69 2.57 -5.86
CA ARG A 69 4.14 1.66 -6.93
C ARG A 69 3.01 1.35 -7.89
N ASP A 70 3.33 1.14 -9.15
CA ASP A 70 2.34 0.62 -10.11
C ASP A 70 2.22 -0.91 -9.95
N ALA A 71 1.01 -1.44 -10.04
CA ALA A 71 0.77 -2.87 -9.94
C ALA A 71 1.54 -3.69 -11.00
N SER A 72 1.87 -3.09 -12.15
CA SER A 72 2.70 -3.70 -13.19
C SER A 72 4.19 -3.86 -12.81
N GLU A 73 4.67 -3.09 -11.82
CA GLU A 73 6.04 -3.16 -11.32
C GLU A 73 6.20 -4.17 -10.18
N LEU A 74 5.09 -4.79 -9.74
CA LEU A 74 5.07 -5.71 -8.62
C LEU A 74 5.28 -7.15 -9.10
N GLY A 75 6.06 -7.91 -8.34
CA GLY A 75 6.23 -9.35 -8.58
C GLY A 75 4.97 -10.17 -8.25
N GLU A 76 5.02 -11.46 -8.59
CA GLU A 76 3.92 -12.42 -8.45
C GLU A 76 3.31 -12.49 -7.05
N VAL A 77 4.06 -12.17 -6.00
CA VAL A 77 3.58 -12.10 -4.62
C VAL A 77 2.35 -11.18 -4.47
N TRP A 78 2.20 -10.19 -5.36
CA TRP A 78 1.05 -9.28 -5.37
C TRP A 78 0.04 -9.58 -6.47
N THR A 79 0.45 -10.23 -7.55
CA THR A 79 -0.30 -10.33 -8.81
C THR A 79 -0.74 -11.75 -9.18
N GLY A 80 -0.06 -12.78 -8.67
CA GLY A 80 -0.35 -14.21 -8.88
C GLY A 80 -1.44 -14.71 -7.95
#